data_AF-A0A6V7MAZ5-F1
#
_entry.id   AF-A0A6V7MAZ5-F1
#
_cell.length_a   1.000
_cell.length_b   1.000
_cell.length_c   1.000
_cell.angle_alpha   90.00
_cell.angle_beta   90.00
_cell.angle_gamma   90.00
#
_symmetry.space_group_name_H-M   'P 1'
#
loop_
_entity.id
_entity.type
_entity.pdbx_description
1 polymer ?
#
loop_
_entity_poly.entity_id
_entity_poly.type
_entity_poly.pdbx_seq_one_letter_code
_entity_poly.pdbx_strand_id
1 'polypeptide(L)'
;MSKHCDICTIDFVDEHSYHGHLLGKKHAQAVEFNRLRVEREQNSVFIAPVPPATSPQMLHNFFSTYGQIKNWTYNTRFLIVEYGERAPADYLLNNPVFINNWRLKIYPRKIERTPAKMRDYQQKNSPRETKVGDANHEKKEAAAALISALMEEKNFDDQLKKFLSLVQEDQRQTASLTRLVCTCLDKSMRPSFPKCQAIPFGSSVTGLSLIGSDLDIYLDICENIDEDNNDPTVRPPGWTQKTVFREAKSVLFRNPATFTKIIPIPMAKIPVIKFRHVATSVDCDISFKHSLGVHNSRLIKYLLTLDSRIKPMIIIIKYWARKLDMYGSGKINNYSLVMMIIFYLQQKNVNLLPTIRELQENCPSIEVKGWQ
;
A
#
# COMPACT_ATOMS: atom_id res chain seq x y z
N MET A 1 -30.29 30.60 -20.54
CA MET A 1 -29.23 29.65 -20.14
C MET A 1 -28.84 29.99 -18.72
N SER A 2 -28.90 29.04 -17.79
CA SER A 2 -28.48 29.28 -16.40
C SER A 2 -26.99 29.62 -16.35
N LYS A 3 -26.60 30.54 -15.46
CA LYS A 3 -25.19 30.92 -15.24
C LYS A 3 -24.70 30.31 -13.94
N HIS A 4 -23.54 29.67 -13.96
CA HIS A 4 -22.97 29.01 -12.80
C HIS A 4 -21.69 29.73 -12.35
N CYS A 5 -21.53 29.93 -11.04
CA CYS A 5 -20.26 30.38 -10.47
C CYS A 5 -19.50 29.20 -9.84
N ASP A 6 -18.39 28.77 -10.45
CA ASP A 6 -17.59 27.62 -9.97
C ASP A 6 -16.91 27.83 -8.61
N ILE A 7 -16.67 29.10 -8.23
CA ILE A 7 -15.99 29.45 -6.97
C ILE A 7 -16.97 29.35 -5.80
N CYS A 8 -18.18 29.89 -5.99
CA CYS A 8 -19.23 29.89 -4.96
C CYS A 8 -20.19 28.69 -5.07
N THR A 9 -20.13 27.93 -6.17
CA THR A 9 -21.03 26.83 -6.50
C THR A 9 -22.51 27.22 -6.45
N ILE A 10 -22.85 28.37 -7.04
CA ILE A 10 -24.21 28.93 -7.08
C ILE A 10 -24.66 29.06 -8.53
N ASP A 11 -25.91 28.67 -8.80
CA ASP A 11 -26.59 28.86 -10.08
C ASP A 11 -27.47 30.11 -10.07
N PHE A 12 -27.49 30.82 -11.19
CA PHE A 12 -28.24 32.05 -11.41
C PHE A 12 -29.19 31.89 -12.59
N VAL A 13 -30.39 32.45 -12.42
CA VAL A 13 -31.49 32.35 -13.37
C VAL A 13 -31.32 33.30 -14.56
N ASP A 14 -30.66 34.44 -14.34
CA ASP A 14 -30.46 35.52 -15.32
C ASP A 14 -29.07 36.17 -15.20
N GLU A 15 -28.66 36.84 -16.27
CA GLU A 15 -27.33 37.46 -16.41
C GLU A 15 -27.11 38.64 -15.44
N HIS A 16 -28.17 39.39 -15.15
CA HIS A 16 -28.08 40.56 -14.29
C HIS A 16 -27.78 40.15 -12.85
N SER A 17 -28.46 39.11 -12.35
CA SER A 17 -28.19 38.49 -11.05
C SER A 17 -26.79 37.88 -10.96
N TYR A 18 -26.31 37.26 -12.05
CA TYR A 18 -24.95 36.71 -12.12
C TYR A 18 -23.88 37.81 -12.05
N HIS A 19 -24.02 38.90 -12.83
CA HIS A 19 -23.10 40.04 -12.78
C HIS A 19 -23.12 40.74 -11.41
N GLY A 20 -24.31 40.91 -10.80
CA GLY A 20 -24.44 41.43 -9.44
C GLY A 20 -23.71 40.57 -8.40
N HIS A 21 -23.73 39.24 -8.57
CA HIS A 21 -22.95 38.32 -7.73
C HIS A 21 -21.45 38.50 -7.92
N LEU A 22 -20.95 38.55 -9.16
CA LEU A 22 -19.52 38.68 -9.46
C LEU A 22 -18.91 39.97 -8.90
N LEU A 23 -19.67 41.08 -8.91
CA LEU A 23 -19.27 42.37 -8.35
C LEU A 23 -19.46 42.45 -6.81
N GLY A 24 -20.09 41.44 -6.21
CA GLY A 24 -20.41 41.41 -4.80
C GLY A 24 -19.19 41.15 -3.91
N LYS A 25 -19.11 41.84 -2.76
CA LYS A 25 -18.03 41.66 -1.76
C LYS A 25 -17.87 40.21 -1.30
N LYS A 26 -18.96 39.43 -1.22
CA LYS A 26 -18.93 38.01 -0.84
C LYS A 26 -18.23 37.14 -1.89
N HIS A 27 -18.47 37.40 -3.17
CA HIS A 27 -17.79 36.69 -4.26
C HIS A 27 -16.30 37.06 -4.28
N ALA A 28 -15.96 38.34 -4.17
CA ALA A 28 -14.57 38.80 -4.09
C ALA A 28 -13.79 38.14 -2.93
N GLN A 29 -14.41 38.00 -1.75
CA GLN A 29 -13.82 37.26 -0.62
C GLN A 29 -13.64 35.77 -0.92
N ALA A 30 -14.61 35.14 -1.59
CA ALA A 30 -14.51 33.72 -1.98
C ALA A 30 -13.43 33.48 -3.04
N VAL A 31 -13.25 34.40 -3.98
CA VAL A 31 -12.17 34.40 -4.97
C VAL A 31 -10.82 34.46 -4.26
N GLU A 32 -10.63 35.42 -3.35
CA GLU A 32 -9.37 35.58 -2.63
C GLU A 32 -9.07 34.37 -1.72
N PHE A 33 -10.08 33.83 -1.04
CA PHE A 33 -9.93 32.60 -0.27
C PHE A 33 -9.52 31.41 -1.14
N ASN A 34 -10.14 31.25 -2.32
CA ASN A 34 -9.77 30.19 -3.25
C ASN A 34 -8.36 30.40 -3.84
N ARG A 35 -7.96 31.64 -4.11
CA ARG A 35 -6.60 32.00 -4.55
C ARG A 35 -5.56 31.56 -3.50
N LEU A 36 -5.75 31.97 -2.25
CA LEU A 36 -4.87 31.58 -1.14
C LEU A 36 -4.87 30.06 -0.91
N ARG A 37 -6.00 29.36 -1.10
CA ARG A 37 -6.07 27.90 -1.01
C ARG A 37 -5.22 27.24 -2.10
N VAL A 38 -5.38 27.65 -3.36
CA VAL A 38 -4.60 27.12 -4.49
C VAL A 38 -3.11 27.40 -4.30
N GLU A 39 -2.76 28.60 -3.85
CA GLU A 39 -1.38 28.97 -3.52
C GLU A 39 -0.79 28.05 -2.44
N ARG A 40 -1.55 27.75 -1.38
CA ARG A 40 -1.13 26.79 -0.36
C ARG A 40 -1.01 25.36 -0.88
N GLU A 41 -1.88 24.91 -1.77
CA GLU A 41 -1.77 23.59 -2.39
C GLU A 41 -0.51 23.48 -3.25
N GLN A 42 -0.21 24.51 -4.05
CA GLN A 42 0.97 24.56 -4.93
C GLN A 42 2.27 24.68 -4.15
N ASN A 43 2.28 25.44 -3.05
CA ASN A 43 3.48 25.66 -2.25
C ASN A 43 3.68 24.59 -1.16
N SER A 44 2.83 23.55 -1.10
CA SER A 44 2.93 22.50 -0.09
C SER A 44 3.13 21.11 -0.66
N VAL A 45 3.90 20.31 0.07
CA VAL A 45 4.06 18.88 -0.19
C VAL A 45 3.57 18.05 0.98
N PHE A 46 3.05 16.85 0.68
CA PHE A 46 2.63 15.85 1.64
C PHE A 46 3.55 14.63 1.54
N ILE A 47 4.18 14.24 2.64
CA ILE A 47 5.13 13.13 2.69
C ILE A 47 4.54 12.03 3.59
N ALA A 48 4.38 10.83 3.03
CA ALA A 48 3.95 9.65 3.77
C ALA A 48 4.44 8.34 3.12
N PRO A 49 4.98 7.38 3.87
CA PRO A 49 5.22 7.43 5.32
C PRO A 49 6.37 8.37 5.69
N VAL A 50 6.37 8.81 6.95
CA VAL A 50 7.52 9.51 7.52
C VAL A 50 8.71 8.53 7.61
N PRO A 51 9.94 8.92 7.21
CA PRO A 51 11.10 8.06 7.26
C PRO A 51 11.35 7.50 8.67
N PRO A 52 11.55 6.19 8.83
CA PRO A 52 11.80 5.58 10.13
C PRO A 52 13.14 6.09 10.71
N ALA A 53 13.22 6.18 12.04
CA ALA A 53 14.41 6.62 12.77
C ALA A 53 14.90 8.04 12.44
N THR A 54 14.04 8.92 11.91
CA THR A 54 14.34 10.34 11.74
C THR A 54 13.63 11.16 12.83
N SER A 55 14.35 12.12 13.42
CA SER A 55 13.75 13.06 14.37
C SER A 55 12.99 14.16 13.61
N PRO A 56 11.93 14.76 14.20
CA PRO A 56 11.24 15.89 13.58
C PRO A 56 12.19 17.05 13.27
N GLN A 57 13.17 17.29 14.14
CA GLN A 57 14.19 18.32 13.95
C GLN A 57 15.10 18.02 12.75
N MET A 58 15.52 16.77 12.57
CA MET A 58 16.31 16.35 11.41
C MET A 58 15.53 16.55 10.11
N LEU A 59 14.25 16.16 10.09
CA LEU A 59 13.38 16.38 8.93
C LEU A 59 13.18 17.87 8.66
N HIS A 60 12.93 18.68 9.68
CA HIS A 60 12.76 20.13 9.52
C HIS A 60 14.01 20.78 8.93
N ASN A 61 15.19 20.45 9.47
CA ASN A 61 16.47 20.96 8.96
C ASN A 61 16.72 20.53 7.51
N PHE A 62 16.44 19.26 7.18
CA PHE A 62 16.55 18.74 5.82
C PHE A 62 15.62 19.47 4.84
N PHE A 63 14.34 19.64 5.18
CA PHE A 63 13.41 20.34 4.29
C PHE A 63 13.66 21.85 4.20
N SER A 64 14.31 22.44 5.21
CA SER A 64 14.71 23.85 5.18
C SER A 64 15.83 24.12 4.16
N THR A 65 16.58 23.11 3.72
CA THR A 65 17.62 23.29 2.69
C THR A 65 17.04 23.55 1.30
N TYR A 66 15.76 23.23 1.06
CA TYR A 66 15.09 23.44 -0.23
C TYR A 66 14.44 24.82 -0.34
N GLY A 67 14.19 25.50 0.79
CA GLY A 67 13.56 26.82 0.82
C GLY A 67 13.01 27.17 2.20
N GLN A 68 12.57 28.42 2.37
CA GLN A 68 11.99 28.88 3.63
C GLN A 68 10.64 28.20 3.89
N ILE A 69 10.56 27.45 4.99
CA ILE A 69 9.32 26.80 5.43
C ILE A 69 8.41 27.85 6.06
N LYS A 70 7.22 28.04 5.48
CA LYS A 70 6.16 28.91 5.98
C LYS A 70 5.30 28.22 7.03
N ASN A 71 4.99 26.95 6.82
CA ASN A 71 4.22 26.15 7.77
C ASN A 71 4.70 24.70 7.80
N TRP A 72 4.69 24.11 8.99
CA TRP A 72 5.20 22.78 9.25
C TRP A 72 4.17 21.98 10.04
N THR A 73 3.74 20.85 9.52
CA THR A 73 2.84 19.94 10.25
C THR A 73 3.42 18.54 10.23
N TYR A 74 3.83 18.08 11.40
CA TYR A 74 4.44 16.77 11.57
C TYR A 74 3.59 15.89 12.49
N ASN A 75 3.42 14.63 12.12
CA ASN A 75 2.99 13.57 13.02
C ASN A 75 3.64 12.23 12.61
N THR A 76 3.31 11.15 13.31
CA THR A 76 3.89 9.81 13.05
C THR A 76 3.40 9.15 11.76
N ARG A 77 2.37 9.69 11.11
CA ARG A 77 1.72 9.16 9.91
C ARG A 77 2.18 9.88 8.64
N PHE A 78 2.34 11.19 8.73
CA PHE A 78 2.66 12.06 7.62
C PHE A 78 3.38 13.33 8.06
N LEU A 79 4.01 13.97 7.08
CA LEU A 79 4.60 15.30 7.17
C LEU A 79 4.00 16.20 6.08
N ILE A 80 3.64 17.43 6.43
CA ILE A 80 3.30 18.48 5.47
C ILE A 80 4.31 19.61 5.62
N VAL A 81 4.89 20.01 4.50
CA VAL A 81 5.80 21.17 4.41
C VAL A 81 5.16 22.17 3.46
N GLU A 82 4.83 23.35 3.97
CA GLU A 82 4.34 24.50 3.19
C GLU A 82 5.48 25.51 3.10
N TYR A 83 5.92 25.81 1.88
CA TYR A 83 6.98 26.77 1.60
C TYR A 83 6.42 28.18 1.38
N GLY A 84 7.27 29.19 1.54
CA GLY A 84 6.93 30.56 1.15
C GLY A 84 6.70 30.72 -0.35
N GLU A 85 7.42 29.92 -1.15
CA GLU A 85 7.40 29.96 -2.61
C GLU A 85 7.06 28.59 -3.21
N ARG A 86 6.69 28.56 -4.49
CA ARG A 86 6.28 27.34 -5.21
C ARG A 86 7.47 26.45 -5.60
N ALA A 87 8.62 27.04 -5.95
CA ALA A 87 9.76 26.33 -6.52
C ALA A 87 10.26 25.13 -5.68
N PRO A 88 10.36 25.20 -4.34
CA PRO A 88 10.76 24.05 -3.52
C PRO A 88 9.77 22.88 -3.60
N ALA A 89 8.47 23.16 -3.60
CA ALA A 89 7.43 22.14 -3.71
C ALA A 89 7.46 21.46 -5.09
N ASP A 90 7.58 22.24 -6.17
CA ASP A 90 7.72 21.70 -7.52
C ASP A 90 8.99 20.84 -7.67
N TYR A 91 10.12 21.26 -7.09
CA TYR A 91 11.34 20.45 -7.10
C TYR A 91 11.14 19.10 -6.41
N LEU A 92 10.59 19.10 -5.18
CA LEU A 92 10.39 17.89 -4.38
C LEU A 92 9.39 16.91 -5.00
N LEU A 93 8.41 17.41 -5.76
CA LEU A 93 7.42 16.57 -6.45
C LEU A 93 7.99 15.91 -7.71
N ASN A 94 8.92 16.56 -8.40
CA ASN A 94 9.44 16.10 -9.68
C ASN A 94 10.77 15.33 -9.58
N ASN A 95 11.45 15.39 -8.43
CA ASN A 95 12.75 14.76 -8.23
C ASN A 95 12.71 13.69 -7.14
N PRO A 96 13.46 12.57 -7.29
CA PRO A 96 13.60 11.61 -6.21
C PRO A 96 14.43 12.19 -5.07
N VAL A 97 13.83 12.25 -3.87
CA VAL A 97 14.48 12.81 -2.68
C VAL A 97 14.84 11.69 -1.71
N PHE A 98 16.04 11.76 -1.14
CA PHE A 98 16.56 10.77 -0.20
C PHE A 98 17.00 11.41 1.11
N ILE A 99 16.66 10.77 2.23
CA ILE A 99 17.22 11.10 3.54
C ILE A 99 17.77 9.83 4.19
N ASN A 100 19.05 9.81 4.58
CA ASN A 100 19.70 8.60 5.12
C ASN A 100 19.48 7.34 4.27
N ASN A 101 19.62 7.45 2.94
CA ASN A 101 19.33 6.39 1.94
C ASN A 101 17.86 5.90 1.91
N TRP A 102 16.94 6.62 2.55
CA TRP A 102 15.51 6.40 2.46
C TRP A 102 14.90 7.28 1.37
N ARG A 103 14.28 6.68 0.37
CA ARG A 103 13.57 7.40 -0.70
C ARG A 103 12.24 7.90 -0.17
N LEU A 104 12.04 9.21 -0.18
CA LEU A 104 10.81 9.83 0.26
C LEU A 104 9.68 9.60 -0.75
N LYS A 105 8.48 9.28 -0.24
CA LYS A 105 7.24 9.29 -1.02
C LYS A 105 6.56 10.64 -0.80
N ILE A 106 6.66 11.51 -1.79
CA ILE A 106 6.19 12.90 -1.76
C ILE A 106 5.00 13.02 -2.72
N TYR A 107 3.93 13.66 -2.26
CA TYR A 107 2.66 13.81 -2.95
C TYR A 107 2.23 15.28 -2.95
N PRO A 108 1.49 15.74 -3.98
CA PRO A 108 0.90 17.06 -3.96
C PRO A 108 -0.15 17.18 -2.84
N ARG A 109 -0.20 18.32 -2.16
CA ARG A 109 -1.19 18.55 -1.10
C ARG A 109 -2.55 18.91 -1.72
N LYS A 110 -3.61 18.21 -1.33
CA LYS A 110 -5.01 18.56 -1.65
C LYS A 110 -5.72 19.10 -0.40
N ILE A 111 -6.32 20.28 -0.49
CA ILE A 111 -7.08 20.95 0.57
C ILE A 111 -8.55 20.99 0.13
N GLU A 112 -9.39 20.20 0.80
CA GLU A 112 -10.82 20.13 0.51
C GLU A 112 -11.51 21.50 0.66
N ARG A 113 -12.47 21.78 -0.24
CA ARG A 113 -13.36 22.94 -0.12
C ARG A 113 -14.35 22.67 1.00
N THR A 114 -14.17 23.29 2.17
CA THR A 114 -15.25 23.35 3.17
C THR A 114 -16.34 24.31 2.68
N PRO A 115 -17.59 23.86 2.44
CA PRO A 115 -18.69 24.76 2.15
C PRO A 115 -18.99 25.63 3.38
N ALA A 116 -19.32 26.90 3.16
CA ALA A 116 -19.82 27.76 4.21
C ALA A 116 -21.16 27.21 4.74
N LYS A 117 -21.13 26.61 5.95
CA LYS A 117 -22.24 26.29 6.87
C LYS A 117 -23.65 26.10 6.25
N MET A 118 -24.14 24.86 6.24
CA MET A 118 -25.56 24.57 6.49
C MET A 118 -25.69 23.75 7.78
N ARG A 119 -26.32 24.37 8.78
CA ARG A 119 -27.07 23.68 9.83
C ARG A 119 -28.39 23.26 9.18
N ASP A 120 -28.65 21.97 9.05
CA ASP A 120 -29.84 21.30 9.60
C ASP A 120 -29.99 19.87 9.06
N TYR A 121 -30.35 19.00 10.00
CA TYR A 121 -31.10 17.75 9.90
C TYR A 121 -30.55 16.51 9.17
N GLN A 122 -30.18 15.55 10.01
CA GLN A 122 -30.60 14.13 10.06
C GLN A 122 -30.72 13.29 8.77
N GLN A 123 -30.06 12.12 8.87
CA GLN A 123 -30.39 10.82 8.26
C GLN A 123 -30.50 10.76 6.73
N LYS A 124 -29.47 10.17 6.11
CA LYS A 124 -29.63 8.86 5.46
C LYS A 124 -28.29 8.22 5.12
N ASN A 125 -28.18 6.96 5.53
CA ASN A 125 -27.24 5.98 5.02
C ASN A 125 -27.41 5.87 3.50
N SER A 126 -26.33 6.08 2.76
CA SER A 126 -25.99 5.35 1.54
C SER A 126 -24.53 5.62 1.16
N PRO A 127 -23.81 4.66 0.55
CA PRO A 127 -22.40 4.83 0.22
C PRO A 127 -22.27 5.95 -0.83
N ARG A 128 -21.46 6.96 -0.53
CA ARG A 128 -21.10 7.98 -1.52
C ARG A 128 -20.27 7.32 -2.61
N GLU A 129 -20.86 7.17 -3.79
CA GLU A 129 -20.14 6.95 -5.03
C GLU A 129 -19.17 8.12 -5.26
N THR A 130 -17.88 7.88 -5.02
CA THR A 130 -16.82 8.77 -5.49
C THR A 130 -16.80 8.76 -7.01
N LYS A 131 -16.91 9.95 -7.61
CA LYS A 131 -16.78 10.18 -9.05
C LYS A 131 -15.56 9.44 -9.60
N VAL A 132 -15.81 8.51 -10.53
CA VAL A 132 -14.81 7.78 -11.32
C VAL A 132 -14.25 8.74 -12.37
N GLY A 133 -13.24 9.52 -11.99
CA GLY A 133 -12.44 10.35 -12.89
C GLY A 133 -10.97 10.22 -12.53
N ASP A 134 -10.13 10.00 -13.55
CA ASP A 134 -8.66 10.04 -13.57
C ASP A 134 -7.77 8.86 -13.16
N ALA A 135 -8.28 7.74 -12.65
CA ALA A 135 -7.42 6.55 -12.42
C ALA A 135 -6.81 5.97 -13.71
N ASN A 136 -7.43 6.23 -14.87
CA ASN A 136 -6.92 5.79 -16.18
C ASN A 136 -5.90 6.76 -16.80
N HIS A 137 -5.97 8.05 -16.47
CA HIS A 137 -5.00 9.04 -16.96
C HIS A 137 -3.66 8.88 -16.24
N GLU A 138 -3.69 8.81 -14.90
CA GLU A 138 -2.51 8.59 -14.06
C GLU A 138 -1.77 7.29 -14.43
N LYS A 139 -2.50 6.22 -14.76
CA LYS A 139 -1.92 4.94 -15.20
C LYS A 139 -1.24 5.03 -16.57
N LYS A 140 -1.75 5.85 -17.49
CA LYS A 140 -1.18 6.07 -18.83
C LYS A 140 0.07 6.93 -18.75
N GLU A 141 0.03 8.00 -17.96
CA GLU A 141 1.16 8.91 -17.75
C GLU A 141 2.34 8.19 -17.07
N ALA A 142 2.08 7.40 -16.03
CA ALA A 142 3.11 6.59 -15.38
C ALA A 142 3.71 5.53 -16.32
N ALA A 143 2.92 4.99 -17.26
CA ALA A 143 3.43 4.06 -18.26
C ALA A 143 4.30 4.76 -19.31
N ALA A 144 3.90 5.95 -19.76
CA ALA A 144 4.68 6.75 -20.70
C ALA A 144 6.02 7.20 -20.09
N ALA A 145 6.02 7.65 -18.84
CA ALA A 145 7.23 8.02 -18.11
C ALA A 145 8.21 6.85 -17.97
N LEU A 146 7.69 5.65 -17.66
CA LEU A 146 8.51 4.44 -17.62
C LEU A 146 9.13 4.14 -19.00
N ILE A 147 8.34 4.18 -20.07
CA ILE A 147 8.84 3.91 -21.43
C ILE A 147 9.95 4.91 -21.79
N SER A 148 9.73 6.21 -21.56
CA SER A 148 10.74 7.25 -21.81
C SER A 148 12.04 6.95 -21.07
N ALA A 149 11.95 6.66 -19.77
CA ALA A 149 13.13 6.37 -18.94
C ALA A 149 13.89 5.10 -19.37
N LEU A 150 13.23 4.15 -20.03
CA LEU A 150 13.89 2.94 -20.57
C LEU A 150 14.50 3.19 -21.95
N MET A 151 13.90 4.04 -22.78
CA MET A 151 14.43 4.36 -24.11
C MET A 151 15.72 5.19 -24.06
N GLU A 152 16.01 5.85 -22.94
CA GLU A 152 17.27 6.55 -22.70
C GLU A 152 18.47 5.60 -22.48
N GLU A 153 18.21 4.36 -22.08
CA GLU A 153 19.25 3.38 -21.76
C GLU A 153 19.74 2.65 -23.02
N LYS A 154 21.05 2.38 -23.10
CA LYS A 154 21.72 1.95 -24.35
C LYS A 154 21.57 0.48 -24.71
N ASN A 155 21.36 -0.39 -23.73
CA ASN A 155 21.31 -1.83 -23.91
C ASN A 155 20.26 -2.44 -22.95
N PHE A 156 19.94 -3.71 -23.19
CA PHE A 156 18.92 -4.43 -22.41
C PHE A 156 19.26 -4.52 -20.91
N ASP A 157 20.53 -4.73 -20.55
CA ASP A 157 20.92 -4.91 -19.14
C ASP A 157 20.74 -3.61 -18.34
N ASP A 158 21.06 -2.47 -18.95
CA ASP A 158 20.86 -1.16 -18.33
C ASP A 158 19.38 -0.78 -18.29
N GLN A 159 18.61 -1.09 -19.35
CA GLN A 159 17.15 -1.01 -19.33
C GLN A 159 16.56 -1.87 -18.21
N LEU A 160 17.05 -3.09 -18.01
CA LEU A 160 16.57 -3.99 -16.99
C LEU A 160 16.86 -3.44 -15.59
N LYS A 161 18.09 -2.98 -15.32
CA LYS A 161 18.43 -2.35 -14.03
C LYS A 161 17.53 -1.14 -13.75
N LYS A 162 17.34 -0.27 -14.75
CA LYS A 162 16.48 0.91 -14.66
C LYS A 162 15.03 0.51 -14.41
N PHE A 163 14.51 -0.44 -15.16
CA PHE A 163 13.16 -0.99 -14.99
C PHE A 163 12.94 -1.52 -13.56
N LEU A 164 13.82 -2.40 -13.08
CA LEU A 164 13.72 -2.97 -11.73
C LEU A 164 13.71 -1.87 -10.66
N SER A 165 14.56 -0.84 -10.80
CA SER A 165 14.62 0.29 -9.87
C SER A 165 13.35 1.15 -9.82
N LEU A 166 12.57 1.15 -10.91
CA LEU A 166 11.35 1.94 -11.05
C LEU A 166 10.09 1.16 -10.66
N VAL A 167 10.10 -0.18 -10.77
CA VAL A 167 8.90 -1.00 -10.54
C VAL A 167 8.93 -1.80 -9.25
N GLN A 168 10.11 -2.08 -8.70
CA GLN A 168 10.27 -2.83 -7.45
C GLN A 168 10.35 -1.91 -6.24
N GLU A 169 9.97 -2.45 -5.09
CA GLU A 169 10.24 -1.79 -3.81
C GLU A 169 11.71 -1.99 -3.41
N ASP A 170 12.30 -1.00 -2.75
CA ASP A 170 13.63 -1.15 -2.17
C ASP A 170 13.59 -2.21 -1.06
N GLN A 171 14.41 -3.26 -1.20
CA GLN A 171 14.36 -4.40 -0.30
C GLN A 171 14.72 -4.06 1.15
N ARG A 172 15.62 -3.10 1.38
CA ARG A 172 16.02 -2.68 2.73
C ARG A 172 14.91 -1.88 3.41
N GLN A 173 14.24 -1.01 2.66
CA GLN A 173 13.06 -0.28 3.10
C GLN A 173 11.90 -1.23 3.38
N THR A 174 11.57 -2.14 2.45
CA THR A 174 10.52 -3.15 2.63
C THR A 174 10.78 -4.01 3.86
N ALA A 175 12.01 -4.48 4.09
CA ALA A 175 12.36 -5.24 5.28
C ALA A 175 12.16 -4.42 6.57
N SER A 176 12.55 -3.14 6.56
CA SER A 176 12.40 -2.24 7.72
C SER A 176 10.93 -1.95 8.04
N LEU A 177 10.11 -1.66 7.02
CA LEU A 177 8.67 -1.44 7.17
C LEU A 177 7.97 -2.71 7.65
N THR A 178 8.31 -3.86 7.04
CA THR A 178 7.75 -5.17 7.42
C THR A 178 8.04 -5.48 8.88
N ARG A 179 9.27 -5.28 9.33
CA ARG A 179 9.66 -5.47 10.74
C ARG A 179 8.85 -4.56 11.68
N LEU A 180 8.66 -3.29 11.30
CA LEU A 180 7.87 -2.36 12.09
C LEU A 180 6.40 -2.79 12.20
N VAL A 181 5.77 -3.16 11.08
CA VAL A 181 4.39 -3.66 11.05
C VAL A 181 4.24 -4.91 11.92
N CYS A 182 5.12 -5.90 11.76
CA CYS A 182 5.07 -7.14 12.55
C CYS A 182 5.26 -6.86 14.05
N THR A 183 6.19 -5.97 14.41
CA THR A 183 6.40 -5.57 15.82
C THR A 183 5.15 -4.91 16.41
N CYS A 184 4.47 -4.05 15.64
CA CYS A 184 3.22 -3.43 16.09
C CYS A 184 2.10 -4.47 16.25
N LEU A 185 1.97 -5.40 15.30
CA LEU A 185 1.02 -6.50 15.41
C LEU A 185 1.28 -7.36 16.64
N ASP A 186 2.52 -7.83 16.85
CA ASP A 186 2.90 -8.61 18.03
C ASP A 186 2.50 -7.89 19.32
N LYS A 187 2.86 -6.61 19.45
CA LYS A 187 2.52 -5.81 20.63
C LYS A 187 1.02 -5.66 20.85
N SER A 188 0.26 -5.41 19.78
CA SER A 188 -1.20 -5.24 19.88
C SER A 188 -1.94 -6.56 20.13
N MET A 189 -1.43 -7.68 19.62
CA MET A 189 -2.06 -9.00 19.69
C MET A 189 -1.73 -9.74 21.00
N ARG A 190 -0.55 -9.51 21.59
CA ARG A 190 -0.09 -10.15 22.84
C ARG A 190 -1.08 -10.14 24.01
N PRO A 191 -1.86 -9.07 24.28
CA PRO A 191 -2.86 -9.09 25.35
C PRO A 191 -3.93 -10.18 25.17
N SER A 192 -4.25 -10.55 23.93
CA SER A 192 -5.21 -11.62 23.61
C SER A 192 -4.51 -12.95 23.32
N PHE A 193 -3.30 -12.90 22.75
CA PHE A 193 -2.52 -14.07 22.34
C PHE A 193 -1.08 -13.95 22.87
N PRO A 194 -0.80 -14.33 24.13
CA PRO A 194 0.47 -14.01 24.81
C PRO A 194 1.73 -14.47 24.08
N LYS A 195 1.64 -15.57 23.33
CA LYS A 195 2.77 -16.18 22.60
C LYS A 195 2.77 -15.85 21.11
N CYS A 196 1.89 -14.98 20.63
CA CYS A 196 1.73 -14.79 19.19
C CYS A 196 2.96 -14.22 18.48
N GLN A 197 3.09 -14.56 17.21
CA GLN A 197 4.10 -14.07 16.31
C GLN A 197 3.49 -13.70 14.94
N ALA A 198 3.68 -12.46 14.52
CA ALA A 198 3.41 -12.00 13.17
C ALA A 198 4.57 -12.37 12.24
N ILE A 199 4.30 -13.25 11.28
CA ILE A 199 5.28 -13.81 10.36
C ILE A 199 4.95 -13.32 8.94
N PRO A 200 5.81 -12.48 8.32
CA PRO A 200 5.56 -12.03 6.96
C PRO A 200 5.78 -13.17 5.96
N PHE A 201 5.03 -13.15 4.87
CA PHE A 201 5.20 -14.06 3.74
C PHE A 201 4.87 -13.38 2.41
N GLY A 202 4.88 -14.14 1.32
CA GLY A 202 4.47 -13.65 0.00
C GLY A 202 5.54 -12.82 -0.72
N SER A 203 5.07 -11.81 -1.45
CA SER A 203 5.93 -11.02 -2.36
C SER A 203 7.02 -10.23 -1.62
N SER A 204 6.72 -9.78 -0.40
CA SER A 204 7.63 -8.99 0.45
C SER A 204 8.86 -9.79 0.88
N VAL A 205 8.69 -11.10 1.14
CA VAL A 205 9.75 -11.99 1.61
C VAL A 205 10.53 -12.61 0.45
N THR A 206 9.84 -12.95 -0.64
CA THR A 206 10.46 -13.52 -1.86
C THR A 206 11.25 -12.46 -2.65
N GLY A 207 11.03 -11.18 -2.38
CA GLY A 207 11.61 -10.07 -3.13
C GLY A 207 10.95 -9.87 -4.49
N LEU A 208 9.76 -10.43 -4.68
CA LEU A 208 8.94 -10.27 -5.89
C LEU A 208 7.94 -9.11 -5.77
N SER A 209 8.03 -8.27 -4.74
CA SER A 209 7.18 -7.09 -4.55
C SER A 209 7.39 -6.06 -5.67
N LEU A 210 6.27 -5.66 -6.27
CA LEU A 210 6.19 -4.45 -7.08
C LEU A 210 5.72 -3.31 -6.18
N ILE A 211 6.03 -2.07 -6.55
CA ILE A 211 5.54 -0.89 -5.81
C ILE A 211 4.01 -0.96 -5.70
N GLY A 212 3.53 -0.81 -4.46
CA GLY A 212 2.11 -0.86 -4.12
C GLY A 212 1.58 -2.29 -3.90
N SER A 213 2.46 -3.28 -3.68
CA SER A 213 2.03 -4.61 -3.26
C SER A 213 1.62 -4.60 -1.78
N ASP A 214 0.61 -5.39 -1.44
CA ASP A 214 0.21 -5.60 -0.05
C ASP A 214 1.29 -6.39 0.71
N LEU A 215 1.35 -6.20 2.02
CA LEU A 215 2.16 -6.99 2.94
C LEU A 215 1.34 -8.15 3.52
N ASP A 216 1.63 -9.37 3.08
CA ASP A 216 0.99 -10.58 3.59
C ASP A 216 1.61 -11.04 4.91
N ILE A 217 0.77 -11.28 5.93
CA ILE A 217 1.19 -11.64 7.28
C ILE A 217 0.38 -12.84 7.77
N TYR A 218 1.07 -13.84 8.28
CA TYR A 218 0.47 -14.93 9.03
C TYR A 218 0.65 -14.64 10.51
N LEU A 219 -0.45 -14.62 11.28
CA LEU A 219 -0.38 -14.55 12.73
C LEU A 219 -0.43 -15.98 13.28
N ASP A 220 0.72 -16.44 13.78
CA ASP A 220 0.78 -17.63 14.60
C ASP A 220 0.42 -17.24 16.03
N ILE A 221 -0.62 -17.83 16.61
CA ILE A 221 -0.96 -17.60 18.03
C ILE A 221 -0.15 -18.50 18.97
N CYS A 222 0.59 -19.47 18.41
CA CYS A 222 1.39 -20.46 19.12
C CYS A 222 0.59 -21.27 20.16
N GLU A 223 -0.67 -21.54 19.84
CA GLU A 223 -1.62 -22.34 20.61
C GLU A 223 -2.37 -23.28 19.67
N ASN A 224 -2.90 -24.38 20.22
CA ASN A 224 -3.69 -25.32 19.43
C ASN A 224 -4.98 -24.64 18.97
N ILE A 225 -5.25 -24.75 17.66
CA ILE A 225 -6.50 -24.28 17.08
C ILE A 225 -7.37 -25.50 16.80
N ASP A 226 -8.45 -25.63 17.56
CA ASP A 226 -9.45 -26.67 17.38
C ASP A 226 -10.15 -26.48 16.03
N GLU A 227 -10.47 -27.60 15.37
CA GLU A 227 -11.32 -27.54 14.19
C GLU A 227 -12.71 -27.01 14.57
N ASP A 228 -13.30 -26.19 13.70
CA ASP A 228 -14.65 -25.69 13.93
C ASP A 228 -15.62 -26.88 13.88
N ASN A 229 -16.08 -27.34 15.06
CA ASN A 229 -17.21 -28.26 15.12
C ASN A 229 -18.45 -27.57 14.52
N ASN A 230 -19.12 -28.26 13.59
CA ASN A 230 -20.36 -27.76 12.98
C ASN A 230 -21.57 -27.83 13.93
N ASP A 231 -21.41 -28.37 15.13
CA ASP A 231 -22.44 -28.41 16.16
C ASP A 231 -22.48 -27.08 16.94
N PRO A 232 -23.52 -26.24 16.78
CA PRO A 232 -23.63 -24.96 17.47
C PRO A 232 -23.87 -25.09 18.99
N THR A 233 -24.13 -26.30 19.50
CA THR A 233 -24.39 -26.57 20.92
C THR A 233 -23.11 -26.81 21.73
N VAL A 234 -22.01 -27.20 21.06
CA VAL A 234 -20.72 -27.47 21.70
C VAL A 234 -19.76 -26.33 21.36
N ARG A 235 -19.55 -25.39 22.29
CA ARG A 235 -18.44 -24.44 22.17
C ARG A 235 -17.16 -25.16 22.57
N PRO A 236 -16.18 -25.34 21.66
CA PRO A 236 -14.90 -25.89 22.06
C PRO A 236 -14.28 -24.98 23.14
N PRO A 237 -13.61 -25.57 24.14
CA PRO A 237 -13.03 -24.82 25.25
C PRO A 237 -11.83 -23.97 24.82
N GLY A 238 -11.22 -24.27 23.67
CA GLY A 238 -10.04 -23.59 23.13
C GLY A 238 -10.33 -22.59 22.01
N TRP A 239 -9.26 -22.22 21.30
CA TRP A 239 -9.33 -21.35 20.14
C TRP A 239 -9.79 -22.12 18.91
N THR A 240 -10.78 -21.61 18.20
CA THR A 240 -11.07 -22.00 16.81
C THR A 240 -10.67 -20.91 15.83
N GLN A 241 -10.54 -21.25 14.55
CA GLN A 241 -10.28 -20.28 13.47
C GLN A 241 -11.25 -19.09 13.51
N LYS A 242 -12.55 -19.34 13.74
CA LYS A 242 -13.56 -18.27 13.86
C LYS A 242 -13.31 -17.37 15.07
N THR A 243 -12.96 -17.95 16.22
CA THR A 243 -12.73 -17.17 17.45
C THR A 243 -11.45 -16.34 17.37
N VAL A 244 -10.37 -16.90 16.83
CA VAL A 244 -9.11 -16.19 16.58
C VAL A 244 -9.33 -15.03 15.62
N PHE A 245 -10.03 -15.27 14.51
CA PHE A 245 -10.36 -14.23 13.54
C PHE A 245 -11.18 -13.09 14.18
N ARG A 246 -12.18 -13.44 14.99
CA ARG A 246 -13.03 -12.46 15.70
C ARG A 246 -12.22 -11.63 16.70
N GLU A 247 -11.35 -12.27 17.46
CA GLU A 247 -10.55 -11.57 18.47
C GLU A 247 -9.48 -10.69 17.82
N ALA A 248 -8.76 -11.18 16.81
CA ALA A 248 -7.81 -10.39 16.04
C ALA A 248 -8.49 -9.18 15.36
N LYS A 249 -9.68 -9.37 14.79
CA LYS A 249 -10.51 -8.27 14.29
C LYS A 249 -10.78 -7.24 15.40
N SER A 250 -11.23 -7.69 16.57
CA SER A 250 -11.50 -6.82 17.72
C SER A 250 -10.27 -6.02 18.15
N VAL A 251 -9.09 -6.66 18.20
CA VAL A 251 -7.82 -5.99 18.50
C VAL A 251 -7.49 -4.91 17.49
N LEU A 252 -7.62 -5.19 16.18
CA LEU A 252 -7.34 -4.21 15.14
C LEU A 252 -8.26 -2.97 15.25
N PHE A 253 -9.57 -3.18 15.46
CA PHE A 253 -10.53 -2.08 15.62
C PHE A 253 -10.33 -1.26 16.91
N ARG A 254 -9.84 -1.88 17.99
CA ARG A 254 -9.52 -1.19 19.26
C ARG A 254 -8.26 -0.31 19.17
N ASN A 255 -7.47 -0.43 18.10
CA ASN A 255 -6.20 0.29 17.92
C ASN A 255 -6.19 1.20 16.67
N PRO A 256 -7.11 2.18 16.53
CA PRO A 256 -7.21 3.05 15.35
C PRO A 256 -6.02 4.01 15.17
N ALA A 257 -5.21 4.19 16.23
CA ALA A 257 -3.95 4.90 16.16
C ALA A 257 -2.92 4.17 15.29
N THR A 258 -2.99 2.83 15.24
CA THR A 258 -2.00 1.92 14.64
C THR A 258 -2.52 1.27 13.36
N PHE A 259 -3.81 0.94 13.30
CA PHE A 259 -4.43 0.24 12.17
C PHE A 259 -5.64 1.02 11.66
N THR A 260 -5.79 1.15 10.35
CA THR A 260 -6.90 1.83 9.70
C THR A 260 -7.38 1.05 8.47
N LYS A 261 -8.45 1.48 7.80
CA LYS A 261 -9.02 0.82 6.61
C LYS A 261 -9.21 -0.70 6.79
N ILE A 262 -9.75 -1.11 7.93
CA ILE A 262 -9.91 -2.52 8.29
C ILE A 262 -11.09 -3.12 7.53
N ILE A 263 -10.84 -4.16 6.73
CA ILE A 263 -11.82 -4.88 5.91
C ILE A 263 -11.69 -6.39 6.21
N PRO A 264 -12.58 -6.94 7.06
CA PRO A 264 -12.61 -8.38 7.33
C PRO A 264 -13.22 -9.15 6.15
N ILE A 265 -12.57 -10.25 5.74
CA ILE A 265 -13.04 -11.16 4.68
C ILE A 265 -13.11 -12.59 5.23
N PRO A 266 -14.13 -12.92 6.05
CA PRO A 266 -14.20 -14.20 6.76
C PRO A 266 -14.62 -15.38 5.88
N MET A 267 -15.33 -15.14 4.76
CA MET A 267 -15.94 -16.19 3.94
C MET A 267 -15.04 -16.72 2.81
N ALA A 268 -13.81 -16.21 2.69
CA ALA A 268 -12.84 -16.73 1.72
C ALA A 268 -12.29 -18.09 2.17
N LYS A 269 -11.77 -18.90 1.23
CA LYS A 269 -11.12 -20.20 1.51
C LYS A 269 -10.04 -20.09 2.62
N ILE A 270 -9.33 -18.96 2.62
CA ILE A 270 -8.42 -18.54 3.68
C ILE A 270 -8.96 -17.20 4.21
N PRO A 271 -9.58 -17.18 5.40
CA PRO A 271 -10.04 -15.95 6.02
C PRO A 271 -8.88 -14.97 6.21
N VAL A 272 -9.10 -13.73 5.81
CA VAL A 272 -8.11 -12.64 5.87
C VAL A 272 -8.76 -11.37 6.40
N ILE A 273 -7.99 -10.56 7.12
CA ILE A 273 -8.38 -9.19 7.46
C ILE A 273 -7.42 -8.26 6.74
N LYS A 274 -7.94 -7.45 5.81
CA LYS A 274 -7.15 -6.39 5.19
C LYS A 274 -7.13 -5.18 6.13
N PHE A 275 -6.01 -4.50 6.23
CA PHE A 275 -5.89 -3.24 6.97
C PHE A 275 -4.72 -2.42 6.43
N ARG A 276 -4.66 -1.13 6.76
CA ARG A 276 -3.51 -0.28 6.52
C ARG A 276 -2.82 0.01 7.85
N HIS A 277 -1.53 -0.29 7.93
CA HIS A 277 -0.72 0.14 9.07
C HIS A 277 -0.45 1.64 8.96
N VAL A 278 -0.82 2.36 10.00
CA VAL A 278 -0.91 3.82 9.98
C VAL A 278 0.46 4.49 9.81
N ALA A 279 1.46 4.10 10.58
CA ALA A 279 2.76 4.77 10.58
C ALA A 279 3.53 4.54 9.27
N THR A 280 3.36 3.37 8.65
CA THR A 280 4.06 3.01 7.41
C THR A 280 3.22 3.25 6.15
N SER A 281 1.92 3.52 6.30
CA SER A 281 0.96 3.58 5.19
C SER A 281 0.94 2.32 4.30
N VAL A 282 1.45 1.19 4.79
CA VAL A 282 1.49 -0.09 4.08
C VAL A 282 0.14 -0.80 4.24
N ASP A 283 -0.44 -1.21 3.11
CA ASP A 283 -1.59 -2.10 3.09
C ASP A 283 -1.14 -3.52 3.42
N CYS A 284 -1.90 -4.20 4.27
CA CYS A 284 -1.54 -5.48 4.88
C CYS A 284 -2.72 -6.44 4.84
N ASP A 285 -2.43 -7.71 4.63
CA ASP A 285 -3.37 -8.82 4.67
C ASP A 285 -2.94 -9.77 5.80
N ILE A 286 -3.71 -9.86 6.89
CA ILE A 286 -3.42 -10.79 8.00
C ILE A 286 -4.31 -12.03 7.95
N SER A 287 -3.70 -13.20 8.04
CA SER A 287 -4.36 -14.52 8.05
C SER A 287 -3.97 -15.33 9.28
N PHE A 288 -4.82 -16.30 9.65
CA PHE A 288 -4.69 -17.07 10.90
C PHE A 288 -4.72 -18.60 10.68
N LYS A 289 -4.85 -19.04 9.42
CA LYS A 289 -5.20 -20.44 9.12
C LYS A 289 -4.03 -21.41 9.25
N HIS A 290 -2.95 -21.19 8.51
CA HIS A 290 -1.78 -22.08 8.53
C HIS A 290 -0.53 -21.39 7.97
N SER A 291 0.63 -21.86 8.42
CA SER A 291 1.96 -21.40 8.02
C SER A 291 2.36 -21.78 6.58
N LEU A 292 1.53 -22.51 5.81
CA LEU A 292 1.90 -22.99 4.46
C LEU A 292 2.37 -21.84 3.54
N GLY A 293 1.74 -20.66 3.62
CA GLY A 293 2.17 -19.48 2.87
C GLY A 293 3.61 -19.05 3.20
N VAL A 294 4.02 -19.19 4.46
CA VAL A 294 5.38 -18.91 4.94
C VAL A 294 6.35 -19.92 4.33
N HIS A 295 6.05 -21.23 4.39
CA HIS A 295 6.91 -22.28 3.84
C HIS A 295 7.05 -22.15 2.31
N ASN A 296 5.95 -21.95 1.59
CA ASN A 296 5.98 -21.74 0.15
C ASN A 296 6.80 -20.50 -0.23
N SER A 297 6.71 -19.43 0.56
CA SER A 297 7.52 -18.22 0.32
C SER A 297 9.00 -18.46 0.57
N ARG A 298 9.37 -19.28 1.56
CA ARG A 298 10.77 -19.69 1.80
C ARG A 298 11.30 -20.54 0.65
N LEU A 299 10.53 -21.51 0.19
CA LEU A 299 10.87 -22.34 -0.97
C LEU A 299 11.06 -21.51 -2.23
N ILE A 300 10.09 -20.65 -2.57
CA ILE A 300 10.19 -19.75 -3.72
C ILE A 300 11.44 -18.89 -3.57
N LYS A 301 11.66 -18.25 -2.42
CA LYS A 301 12.85 -17.43 -2.18
C LYS A 301 14.14 -18.21 -2.43
N TYR A 302 14.24 -19.44 -1.95
CA TYR A 302 15.39 -20.31 -2.19
C TYR A 302 15.58 -20.60 -3.68
N LEU A 303 14.53 -21.01 -4.40
CA LEU A 303 14.59 -21.26 -5.84
C LEU A 303 15.07 -20.01 -6.61
N LEU A 304 14.58 -18.83 -6.25
CA LEU A 304 15.01 -17.56 -6.87
C LEU A 304 16.48 -17.22 -6.63
N THR A 305 17.14 -17.82 -5.63
CA THR A 305 18.57 -17.62 -5.36
C THR A 305 19.49 -18.56 -6.15
N LEU A 306 18.94 -19.62 -6.76
CA LEU A 306 19.73 -20.59 -7.52
C LEU A 306 20.29 -20.03 -8.83
N ASP A 307 19.59 -19.06 -9.43
CA ASP A 307 20.05 -18.36 -10.64
C ASP A 307 19.61 -16.89 -10.62
N SER A 308 20.57 -15.99 -10.82
CA SER A 308 20.38 -14.54 -10.70
C SER A 308 19.43 -13.96 -11.76
N ARG A 309 19.19 -14.66 -12.88
CA ARG A 309 18.32 -14.23 -13.98
C ARG A 309 16.84 -14.43 -13.69
N ILE A 310 16.51 -15.40 -12.82
CA ILE A 310 15.13 -15.83 -12.58
C ILE A 310 14.29 -14.71 -11.96
N LYS A 311 14.81 -14.05 -10.92
CA LYS A 311 14.07 -13.00 -10.23
C LYS A 311 13.75 -11.80 -11.14
N PRO A 312 14.72 -11.19 -11.86
CA PRO A 312 14.42 -10.16 -12.86
C PRO A 312 13.38 -10.60 -13.90
N MET A 313 13.50 -11.83 -14.44
CA MET A 313 12.56 -12.37 -15.42
C MET A 313 11.13 -12.45 -14.86
N ILE A 314 10.95 -12.98 -13.65
CA ILE A 314 9.63 -13.07 -13.00
C ILE A 314 9.06 -11.67 -12.75
N ILE A 315 9.88 -10.69 -12.37
CA ILE A 315 9.43 -9.31 -12.18
C ILE A 315 8.91 -8.69 -13.49
N ILE A 316 9.60 -8.92 -14.61
CA ILE A 316 9.13 -8.48 -15.94
C ILE A 316 7.77 -9.11 -16.25
N ILE A 317 7.66 -10.45 -16.15
CA ILE A 317 6.42 -11.17 -16.48
C ILE A 317 5.28 -10.75 -15.55
N LYS A 318 5.56 -10.59 -14.25
CA LYS A 318 4.59 -10.09 -13.27
C LYS A 318 4.17 -8.66 -13.62
N TYR A 319 5.08 -7.76 -13.94
CA TYR A 319 4.70 -6.40 -14.33
C TYR A 319 3.85 -6.38 -15.61
N TRP A 320 4.25 -7.16 -16.63
CA TRP A 320 3.52 -7.32 -17.88
C TRP A 320 2.10 -7.84 -17.66
N ALA A 321 1.95 -8.92 -16.89
CA ALA A 321 0.66 -9.50 -16.56
C ALA A 321 -0.22 -8.52 -15.76
N ARG A 322 0.37 -7.63 -14.95
CA ARG A 322 -0.36 -6.57 -14.23
C ARG A 322 -0.93 -5.54 -15.19
N LYS A 323 -0.15 -5.16 -16.20
CA LYS A 323 -0.53 -4.15 -17.19
C LYS A 323 -1.60 -4.65 -18.16
N LEU A 324 -1.58 -5.93 -18.47
CA LEU A 324 -2.65 -6.59 -19.23
C LEU A 324 -3.84 -7.02 -18.37
N ASP A 325 -3.83 -6.69 -17.08
CA ASP A 325 -4.91 -7.04 -16.15
C ASP A 325 -5.21 -8.55 -16.17
N MET A 326 -4.16 -9.38 -16.26
CA MET A 326 -4.25 -10.85 -16.36
C MET A 326 -4.27 -11.54 -14.99
N TYR A 327 -3.91 -10.83 -13.92
CA TYR A 327 -3.97 -11.36 -12.56
C TYR A 327 -4.69 -10.40 -11.60
N GLY A 328 -5.45 -10.95 -10.65
CA GLY A 328 -6.34 -10.18 -9.78
C GLY A 328 -7.58 -10.97 -9.32
N SER A 329 -8.57 -10.30 -8.74
CA SER A 329 -9.82 -10.94 -8.28
C SER A 329 -10.55 -11.57 -9.47
N GLY A 330 -10.86 -12.87 -9.38
CA GLY A 330 -11.48 -13.63 -10.46
C GLY A 330 -10.55 -14.00 -11.62
N LYS A 331 -9.23 -13.79 -11.47
CA LYS A 331 -8.21 -14.08 -12.48
C LYS A 331 -7.12 -14.98 -11.89
N ILE A 332 -6.08 -15.27 -12.66
CA ILE A 332 -4.88 -15.94 -12.14
C ILE A 332 -4.37 -15.11 -10.95
N ASN A 333 -4.02 -15.73 -9.83
CA ASN A 333 -3.41 -14.99 -8.72
C ASN A 333 -1.88 -14.93 -8.90
N ASN A 334 -1.22 -14.00 -8.22
CA ASN A 334 0.23 -13.83 -8.37
C ASN A 334 1.02 -15.11 -8.00
N TYR A 335 0.55 -15.86 -7.01
CA TYR A 335 1.18 -17.11 -6.61
C TYR A 335 1.12 -18.16 -7.73
N SER A 336 -0.05 -18.34 -8.36
CA SER A 336 -0.23 -19.23 -9.51
C SER A 336 0.68 -18.85 -10.68
N LEU A 337 0.80 -17.55 -11.00
CA LEU A 337 1.71 -17.08 -12.06
C LEU A 337 3.17 -17.46 -11.76
N VAL A 338 3.63 -17.21 -10.52
CA VAL A 338 4.99 -17.56 -10.10
C VAL A 338 5.22 -19.07 -10.16
N MET A 339 4.25 -19.87 -9.72
CA MET A 339 4.34 -21.34 -9.79
C MET A 339 4.39 -21.85 -11.22
N MET A 340 3.64 -21.27 -12.15
CA MET A 340 3.73 -21.60 -13.58
C MET A 340 5.13 -21.32 -14.15
N ILE A 341 5.73 -20.19 -13.77
CA ILE A 341 7.09 -19.84 -14.22
C ILE A 341 8.12 -20.81 -13.61
N ILE A 342 8.02 -21.12 -12.32
CA ILE A 342 8.88 -22.11 -11.67
C ILE A 342 8.75 -23.47 -12.36
N PHE A 343 7.53 -23.93 -12.62
CA PHE A 343 7.29 -25.18 -13.34
C PHE A 343 7.93 -25.17 -14.73
N TYR A 344 7.81 -24.07 -15.48
CA TYR A 344 8.48 -23.92 -16.78
C TYR A 344 10.01 -24.05 -16.65
N LEU A 345 10.62 -23.41 -15.64
CA LEU A 345 12.06 -23.45 -15.39
C LEU A 345 12.57 -24.84 -14.95
N GLN A 346 11.68 -25.67 -14.41
CA GLN A 346 11.95 -27.07 -14.03
C GLN A 346 11.79 -28.06 -15.19
N GLN A 347 11.29 -27.63 -16.36
CA GLN A 347 11.12 -28.56 -17.49
C GLN A 347 12.48 -29.06 -17.98
N LYS A 348 12.54 -30.33 -18.40
CA LYS A 348 13.80 -31.00 -18.79
C LYS A 348 14.63 -30.25 -19.84
N ASN A 349 13.97 -29.52 -20.74
CA ASN A 349 14.61 -28.73 -21.79
C ASN A 349 15.12 -27.36 -21.31
N VAL A 350 14.64 -26.85 -20.17
CA VAL A 350 15.08 -25.59 -19.59
C VAL A 350 16.09 -25.84 -18.46
N ASN A 351 15.75 -26.75 -17.54
CA ASN A 351 16.60 -27.26 -16.46
C ASN A 351 17.36 -26.18 -15.67
N LEU A 352 16.70 -25.05 -15.40
CA LEU A 352 17.27 -23.94 -14.62
C LEU A 352 16.96 -24.05 -13.13
N LEU A 353 15.92 -24.81 -12.76
CA LEU A 353 15.56 -25.07 -11.38
C LEU A 353 15.41 -26.57 -11.14
N PRO A 354 15.85 -27.09 -9.98
CA PRO A 354 15.57 -28.46 -9.59
C PRO A 354 14.07 -28.65 -9.32
N THR A 355 13.59 -29.85 -9.53
CA THR A 355 12.25 -30.28 -9.11
C THR A 355 12.15 -30.33 -7.59
N ILE A 356 10.93 -30.26 -7.07
CA ILE A 356 10.71 -30.39 -5.62
C ILE A 356 11.15 -31.77 -5.11
N ARG A 357 10.98 -32.81 -5.93
CA ARG A 357 11.43 -34.17 -5.60
C ARG A 357 12.94 -34.22 -5.37
N GLU A 358 13.73 -33.68 -6.29
CA GLU A 358 15.21 -33.64 -6.15
C GLU A 358 15.64 -32.87 -4.89
N LEU A 359 14.93 -31.80 -4.54
CA LEU A 359 15.20 -31.06 -3.29
C LEU A 359 14.87 -31.88 -2.03
N GLN A 360 13.86 -32.76 -2.11
CA GLN A 360 13.43 -33.61 -1.00
C GLN A 360 14.30 -34.85 -0.81
N GLU A 361 15.06 -35.31 -1.82
CA GLU A 361 15.87 -36.54 -1.76
C GLU A 361 16.85 -36.57 -0.59
N ASN A 362 17.37 -35.41 -0.18
CA ASN A 362 18.32 -35.28 0.93
C ASN A 362 17.70 -34.73 2.22
N CYS A 363 16.36 -34.64 2.27
CA CYS A 363 15.65 -34.13 3.44
C CYS A 363 14.99 -35.27 4.22
N PRO A 364 15.02 -35.24 5.56
CA PRO A 364 14.21 -36.15 6.36
C PRO A 364 12.72 -35.92 6.06
N SER A 365 11.97 -37.01 5.93
CA SER A 365 10.52 -36.98 5.72
C SER A 365 9.83 -36.29 6.90
N ILE A 366 8.99 -35.29 6.62
CA ILE A 366 8.17 -34.61 7.64
C ILE A 366 6.73 -34.67 7.17
N GLU A 367 5.90 -35.45 7.88
CA GLU A 367 4.47 -35.51 7.58
C GLU A 367 3.73 -34.27 8.11
N VAL A 368 3.11 -33.52 7.22
CA VAL A 368 2.21 -32.40 7.54
C VAL A 368 0.80 -32.78 7.12
N LYS A 369 -0.05 -33.10 8.10
CA LYS A 369 -1.46 -33.50 7.88
C LYS A 369 -1.62 -34.69 6.92
N GLY A 370 -0.75 -35.70 7.04
CA GLY A 370 -0.78 -36.91 6.20
C GLY A 370 -0.15 -36.75 4.81
N TRP A 371 0.54 -35.63 4.56
CA TRP A 371 1.33 -35.41 3.35
C TRP A 371 2.81 -35.35 3.72
N GLN A 372 3.64 -36.13 3.02
CA GLN A 372 5.10 -36.16 3.15
C GLN A 372 5.78 -35.01 2.40
#